data_AF-A0AAV9N5W6-F1
#
_entry.id   AF-A0AAV9N5W6-F1
#
_cell.length_a   1.000
_cell.length_b   1.000
_cell.length_c   1.000
_cell.angle_alpha   90.00
_cell.angle_beta   90.00
_cell.angle_gamma   90.00
#
_symmetry.space_group_name_H-M   'P 1'
#
loop_
_entity.id
_entity.type
_entity.pdbx_description
1 polymer ?
#
loop_
_entity_poly.entity_id
_entity_poly.type
_entity_poly.pdbx_seq_one_letter_code
_entity_poly.pdbx_strand_id
1 'polypeptide(L)'
;MSKAPAWHEAYPPPRNASPPTIAREDLLTKLQMGKQPGIDFLLVDLRRTDHEGGTIKGSINLPAQSLYPSLPTLLTLCQAAGVKKVIWYCGSSKGRGSRAAGWFDDLIKDRSIEGISSLVLKDGVAGWAHAGDDYTSLMEEYNASTWAAQK
;
A
#
# COMPACT_ATOMS: atom_id res chain seq x y z
N MET A 1 -0.26 10.12 33.59
CA MET A 1 0.32 8.89 33.02
C MET A 1 0.82 9.23 31.62
N SER A 2 2.08 8.94 31.29
CA SER A 2 2.61 9.19 29.95
C SER A 2 1.94 8.25 28.94
N LYS A 3 1.59 8.78 27.76
CA LYS A 3 1.05 7.99 26.65
C LYS A 3 2.14 7.05 26.16
N ALA A 4 1.82 5.77 25.95
CA ALA A 4 2.75 4.85 25.31
C ALA A 4 3.17 5.40 23.92
N PRO A 5 4.46 5.27 23.54
CA PRO A 5 4.94 5.76 22.26
C PRO A 5 4.18 5.09 21.11
N ALA A 6 3.98 5.81 20.01
CA ALA A 6 3.37 5.20 18.83
C ALA A 6 4.31 4.10 18.29
N TRP A 7 3.76 2.97 17.82
CA TRP A 7 4.56 1.82 17.35
C TRP A 7 5.63 2.19 16.31
N HIS A 8 5.37 3.21 15.48
CA HIS A 8 6.28 3.64 14.43
C HIS A 8 7.48 4.46 14.96
N GLU A 9 7.43 4.94 16.20
CA GLU A 9 8.54 5.64 16.85
C GLU A 9 9.72 4.71 17.17
N ALA A 10 9.52 3.39 17.08
CA ALA A 10 10.60 2.40 17.15
C ALA A 10 11.52 2.41 15.91
N TYR A 11 11.17 3.15 14.86
CA TYR A 11 11.87 3.19 13.58
C TYR A 11 12.16 4.64 13.16
N PRO A 12 13.19 4.89 12.33
CA PRO A 12 13.49 6.23 11.86
C PRO A 12 12.33 6.80 11.04
N PRO A 13 12.09 8.13 11.08
CA PRO A 13 11.15 8.75 10.16
C PRO A 13 11.69 8.62 8.72
N PRO A 14 10.82 8.39 7.72
CA PRO A 14 11.24 8.44 6.32
C PRO A 14 11.85 9.80 5.97
N ARG A 15 12.87 9.82 5.11
CA ARG A 15 13.49 11.08 4.65
C ARG A 15 12.52 11.93 3.84
N ASN A 16 11.68 11.28 3.03
CA ASN A 16 10.61 11.94 2.29
C ASN A 16 9.26 11.77 3.00
N ALA A 17 8.76 12.86 3.59
CA ALA A 17 7.45 12.88 4.25
C ALA A 17 6.26 12.96 3.27
N SER A 18 6.51 13.21 1.98
CA SER A 18 5.51 13.33 0.91
C SER A 18 5.90 12.43 -0.27
N PRO A 19 5.81 11.09 -0.10
CA PRO A 19 6.12 10.16 -1.18
C PRO A 19 5.19 10.34 -2.39
N PRO A 20 5.66 9.99 -3.60
CA PRO A 20 4.83 10.04 -4.80
C PRO A 20 3.57 9.18 -4.64
N THR A 21 2.50 9.60 -5.32
CA THR A 21 1.20 8.93 -5.24
C THR A 21 0.77 8.43 -6.62
N ILE A 22 -0.10 7.40 -6.63
CA ILE A 22 -0.86 6.97 -7.79
C ILE A 22 -2.35 7.20 -7.51
N ALA A 23 -3.08 7.71 -8.50
CA ALA A 23 -4.52 7.89 -8.40
C ALA A 23 -5.24 6.54 -8.56
N ARG A 24 -6.42 6.39 -7.96
CA ARG A 24 -7.20 5.15 -8.10
C ARG A 24 -7.61 4.88 -9.54
N GLU A 25 -7.86 5.94 -10.32
CA GLU A 25 -8.22 5.87 -11.73
C GLU A 25 -7.08 5.25 -12.57
N ASP A 26 -5.82 5.60 -12.26
CA ASP A 26 -4.65 5.04 -12.92
C ASP A 26 -4.45 3.56 -12.56
N LEU A 27 -4.69 3.19 -11.30
CA LEU A 27 -4.61 1.79 -10.85
C LEU A 27 -5.75 0.95 -11.46
N LEU A 28 -6.97 1.49 -11.50
CA LEU A 28 -8.12 0.88 -12.17
C LEU A 28 -7.81 0.60 -13.64
N THR A 29 -7.30 1.61 -14.35
CA THR A 29 -6.90 1.48 -15.76
C THR A 29 -5.88 0.35 -15.93
N LYS A 30 -4.88 0.23 -15.06
CA LYS A 30 -3.89 -0.87 -15.11
C LYS A 30 -4.57 -2.23 -14.98
N LEU A 31 -5.43 -2.40 -13.99
CA LEU A 31 -6.14 -3.66 -13.75
C LEU A 31 -7.05 -4.02 -14.92
N GLN A 32 -7.79 -3.05 -15.47
CA GLN A 32 -8.67 -3.24 -16.64
C GLN A 32 -7.89 -3.55 -17.92
N MET A 33 -6.68 -3.00 -18.09
CA MET A 33 -5.76 -3.34 -19.18
C MET A 33 -5.06 -4.70 -18.98
N GLY A 34 -5.43 -5.47 -17.96
CA GLY A 34 -4.87 -6.80 -17.70
C GLY A 34 -3.48 -6.80 -17.08
N LYS A 35 -3.00 -5.66 -16.57
CA LYS A 35 -1.75 -5.61 -15.80
C LYS A 35 -1.92 -6.36 -14.48
N GLN A 36 -0.97 -7.23 -14.16
CA GLN A 36 -1.13 -8.20 -13.07
C GLN A 36 -0.36 -7.77 -11.83
N PRO A 37 -1.03 -7.64 -10.66
CA PRO A 37 -0.35 -7.58 -9.37
C PRO A 37 0.58 -8.78 -9.18
N GLY A 38 1.76 -8.57 -8.62
CA GLY A 38 2.82 -9.58 -8.46
C GLY A 38 3.72 -9.77 -9.68
N ILE A 39 3.37 -9.20 -10.84
CA ILE A 39 4.18 -9.24 -12.07
C ILE A 39 4.52 -7.82 -12.54
N ASP A 40 3.51 -7.03 -12.95
CA ASP A 40 3.73 -5.67 -13.48
C ASP A 40 3.95 -4.64 -12.35
N PHE A 41 3.31 -4.87 -11.21
CA PHE A 41 3.40 -4.05 -10.00
C PHE A 41 3.05 -4.90 -8.78
N LEU A 42 3.45 -4.48 -7.59
CA LEU A 42 3.03 -5.08 -6.33
C LEU A 42 2.07 -4.14 -5.61
N LEU A 43 0.98 -4.68 -5.08
CA LEU A 43 -0.02 -3.93 -4.32
C LEU A 43 -0.03 -4.43 -2.87
N VAL A 44 0.18 -3.54 -1.92
CA VAL A 44 0.42 -3.89 -0.50
C VAL A 44 -0.60 -3.20 0.40
N ASP A 45 -1.48 -3.99 1.01
CA ASP A 45 -2.39 -3.55 2.05
C ASP A 45 -1.69 -3.54 3.41
N LEU A 46 -1.62 -2.38 4.05
CA LEU A 46 -0.96 -2.16 5.34
C LEU A 46 -1.90 -2.24 6.55
N ARG A 47 -3.18 -2.57 6.32
CA ARG A 47 -4.17 -2.72 7.38
C ARG A 47 -3.88 -3.95 8.23
N ARG A 48 -4.34 -3.92 9.49
CA ARG A 48 -4.17 -5.01 10.45
C ARG A 48 -5.54 -5.43 10.99
N THR A 49 -5.91 -4.93 12.16
CA THR A 49 -7.23 -5.16 12.76
C THR A 49 -8.32 -4.41 12.02
N ASP A 50 -7.95 -3.38 11.25
CA ASP A 50 -8.84 -2.62 10.38
C ASP A 50 -8.87 -3.17 8.93
N HIS A 51 -8.36 -4.38 8.70
CA HIS A 51 -8.43 -5.07 7.41
C HIS A 51 -9.82 -5.70 7.22
N GLU A 52 -10.84 -4.85 7.22
CA GLU A 52 -12.25 -5.21 7.09
C GLU A 52 -12.83 -4.67 5.77
N GLY A 53 -13.96 -5.21 5.33
CA GLY A 53 -14.66 -4.73 4.13
C GLY A 53 -14.08 -5.26 2.80
N GLY A 54 -13.14 -6.19 2.87
CA GLY A 54 -12.41 -6.71 1.70
C GLY A 54 -11.17 -5.90 1.36
N THR A 55 -10.47 -6.33 0.30
CA THR A 55 -9.18 -5.77 -0.12
C THR A 55 -9.14 -5.60 -1.64
N ILE A 56 -8.23 -4.77 -2.18
CA ILE A 56 -8.14 -4.61 -3.63
C ILE A 56 -7.56 -5.91 -4.23
N LYS A 57 -8.15 -6.38 -5.34
CA LYS A 57 -7.81 -7.65 -5.97
C LYS A 57 -6.31 -7.77 -6.25
N GLY A 58 -5.73 -8.92 -5.87
CA GLY A 58 -4.30 -9.22 -6.03
C GLY A 58 -3.37 -8.50 -5.05
N SER A 59 -3.91 -7.83 -4.01
CA SER A 59 -3.09 -7.28 -2.93
C SER A 59 -2.50 -8.37 -2.05
N ILE A 60 -1.28 -8.15 -1.56
CA ILE A 60 -0.76 -8.86 -0.39
C ILE A 60 -1.00 -8.00 0.86
N ASN A 61 -1.39 -8.61 1.97
CA ASN A 61 -1.55 -7.90 3.23
C ASN A 61 -0.30 -8.02 4.10
N LEU A 62 0.37 -6.89 4.32
CA LEU A 62 1.56 -6.77 5.17
C LEU A 62 1.33 -5.63 6.19
N PRO A 63 0.81 -5.94 7.39
CA PRO A 63 0.54 -4.94 8.42
C PRO A 63 1.73 -4.01 8.70
N ALA A 64 1.49 -2.69 8.72
CA ALA A 64 2.54 -1.69 8.89
C ALA A 64 3.38 -1.87 10.17
N GLN A 65 2.77 -2.43 11.22
CA GLN A 65 3.38 -2.60 12.54
C GLN A 65 4.54 -3.61 12.58
N SER A 66 4.60 -4.53 11.61
CA SER A 66 5.69 -5.52 11.47
C SER A 66 6.45 -5.37 10.13
N LEU A 67 6.14 -4.34 9.36
CA LEU A 67 6.65 -4.18 8.00
C LEU A 67 8.13 -3.80 7.95
N TYR A 68 8.57 -2.84 8.76
CA TYR A 68 9.92 -2.24 8.65
C TYR A 68 11.07 -3.25 8.55
N PRO A 69 11.20 -4.25 9.44
CA PRO A 69 12.26 -5.25 9.32
C PRO A 69 12.14 -6.16 8.09
N SER A 70 10.97 -6.24 7.47
CA SER A 70 10.71 -7.09 6.29
C SER A 70 11.03 -6.39 4.95
N LEU A 71 11.22 -5.07 4.95
CA LEU A 71 11.46 -4.28 3.73
C LEU A 71 12.68 -4.77 2.92
N PRO A 72 13.83 -5.12 3.52
CA PRO A 72 14.96 -5.71 2.81
C PRO A 72 14.59 -6.96 2.00
N THR A 73 13.87 -7.89 2.61
CA THR A 73 13.44 -9.13 1.96
C THR A 73 12.44 -8.84 0.85
N LEU A 74 11.50 -7.93 1.11
CA LEU A 74 10.51 -7.52 0.12
C LEU A 74 11.17 -6.87 -1.12
N LEU A 75 12.22 -6.07 -0.93
CA LEU A 75 12.98 -5.49 -2.03
C LEU A 75 13.63 -6.58 -2.89
N THR A 76 14.28 -7.57 -2.26
CA THR A 76 14.86 -8.72 -2.96
C THR A 76 13.81 -9.47 -3.78
N LEU A 77 12.63 -9.71 -3.22
CA LEU A 77 11.52 -10.35 -3.93
C LEU A 77 11.05 -9.51 -5.12
N CYS A 78 10.94 -8.19 -4.97
CA CYS A 78 10.57 -7.30 -6.07
C CYS A 78 11.59 -7.36 -7.22
N GLN A 79 12.89 -7.36 -6.90
CA GLN A 79 13.95 -7.49 -7.91
C GLN A 79 13.89 -8.84 -8.62
N ALA A 80 13.75 -9.94 -7.87
CA ALA A 80 13.69 -11.29 -8.43
C ALA A 80 12.46 -11.49 -9.34
N ALA A 81 11.32 -10.90 -8.97
CA ALA A 81 10.09 -10.95 -9.75
C ALA A 81 10.05 -9.94 -10.91
N GLY A 82 11.03 -9.03 -11.03
CA GLY A 82 11.02 -7.96 -12.03
C GLY A 82 9.95 -6.89 -11.79
N VAL A 83 9.43 -6.78 -10.56
CA VAL A 83 8.41 -5.80 -10.19
C VAL A 83 9.00 -4.40 -10.20
N LYS A 84 8.41 -3.50 -10.99
CA LYS A 84 8.90 -2.12 -11.18
C LYS A 84 8.23 -1.09 -10.28
N LYS A 85 7.06 -1.41 -9.72
CA LYS A 85 6.28 -0.48 -8.90
C LYS A 85 5.75 -1.22 -7.69
N VAL A 86 5.98 -0.67 -6.50
CA VAL A 86 5.36 -1.13 -5.26
C VAL A 86 4.40 -0.06 -4.79
N ILE A 87 3.11 -0.41 -4.69
CA ILE A 87 2.01 0.49 -4.39
C ILE A 87 1.48 0.15 -3.00
N TRP A 88 1.61 1.11 -2.09
CA TRP A 88 1.26 0.98 -0.68
C TRP A 88 -0.09 1.63 -0.41
N TYR A 89 -0.92 0.96 0.38
CA TYR A 89 -2.15 1.59 0.87
C TYR A 89 -2.50 1.15 2.28
N CYS A 90 -3.31 1.96 2.95
CA CYS A 90 -4.02 1.55 4.15
C CYS A 90 -5.48 2.02 4.03
N GLY A 91 -6.21 2.20 5.14
CA GLY A 91 -7.57 2.75 5.11
C GLY A 91 -7.70 4.02 4.24
N SER A 92 -7.00 5.10 4.62
CA SER A 92 -7.00 6.39 3.89
C SER A 92 -5.65 6.79 3.29
N SER A 93 -4.62 5.95 3.46
CA SER A 93 -3.22 6.22 3.08
C SER A 93 -2.54 7.46 3.68
N LYS A 94 -3.18 8.19 4.62
CA LYS A 94 -2.61 9.42 5.23
C LYS A 94 -1.51 9.20 6.28
N GLY A 95 -1.36 7.96 6.78
CA GLY A 95 -0.41 7.66 7.87
C GLY A 95 0.49 6.47 7.61
N ARG A 96 -0.09 5.26 7.51
CA ARG A 96 0.68 4.03 7.27
C ARG A 96 1.24 3.97 5.84
N GLY A 97 0.40 4.31 4.84
CA GLY A 97 0.76 4.34 3.42
C GLY A 97 1.96 5.23 3.15
N SER A 98 1.90 6.51 3.53
CA SER A 98 3.01 7.45 3.37
C SER A 98 4.30 6.99 4.05
N ARG A 99 4.19 6.43 5.27
CA ARG A 99 5.36 5.96 6.01
C ARG A 99 6.03 4.75 5.36
N ALA A 100 5.26 3.74 4.98
CA ALA A 100 5.78 2.55 4.30
C ALA A 100 6.42 2.90 2.96
N ALA A 101 5.77 3.76 2.18
CA ALA A 101 6.29 4.21 0.90
C ALA A 101 7.63 4.94 1.04
N GLY A 102 7.73 5.85 2.02
CA GLY A 102 8.96 6.56 2.32
C GLY A 102 10.08 5.63 2.82
N TRP A 103 9.80 4.70 3.72
CA TRP A 103 10.80 3.72 4.18
C TRP A 103 11.35 2.86 3.05
N PHE A 104 10.48 2.42 2.14
CA PHE A 104 10.92 1.61 1.02
C PHE A 104 11.70 2.42 -0.02
N ASP A 105 11.28 3.66 -0.29
CA ASP A 105 12.03 4.60 -1.14
C ASP A 105 13.42 4.89 -0.54
N ASP A 106 13.50 5.04 0.78
CA ASP A 106 14.78 5.24 1.45
C ASP A 106 15.71 4.04 1.26
N LEU A 107 15.18 2.83 1.46
CA LEU A 107 15.92 1.59 1.25
C LEU A 107 16.40 1.42 -0.19
N ILE A 108 15.56 1.75 -1.18
CA ILE A 108 15.92 1.72 -2.61
C ILE A 108 17.10 2.64 -2.88
N LYS A 109 17.05 3.87 -2.38
CA LYS A 109 18.10 4.88 -2.55
C LYS A 109 19.40 4.50 -1.86
N ASP A 110 19.32 4.03 -0.62
CA ASP A 110 20.50 3.64 0.17
C ASP A 110 21.23 2.46 -0.46
N ARG A 111 20.52 1.60 -1.19
CA ARG A 111 21.08 0.47 -1.94
C ARG A 111 21.36 0.79 -3.41
N SER A 112 21.10 2.02 -3.86
CA SER A 112 21.26 2.44 -5.26
C SER A 112 20.55 1.50 -6.25
N ILE A 113 19.35 1.03 -5.90
CA ILE A 113 18.55 0.18 -6.78
C ILE A 113 17.83 1.04 -7.80
N GLU A 114 17.99 0.70 -9.07
CA GLU A 114 17.30 1.34 -10.19
C GLU A 114 16.06 0.56 -10.62
N GLY A 115 15.13 1.25 -11.29
CA GLY A 115 13.99 0.61 -11.96
C GLY A 115 12.81 0.19 -11.07
N ILE A 116 12.91 0.35 -9.75
CA ILE A 116 11.82 0.13 -8.79
C ILE A 116 11.37 1.46 -8.18
N SER A 117 10.07 1.75 -8.21
CA SER A 117 9.50 2.93 -7.59
C SER A 117 8.51 2.59 -6.48
N SER A 118 8.55 3.36 -5.39
CA SER A 118 7.64 3.27 -4.25
C SER A 118 6.53 4.33 -4.35
N LEU A 119 5.27 3.92 -4.35
CA LEU A 119 4.11 4.79 -4.59
C LEU A 119 3.02 4.58 -3.53
N VAL A 120 2.31 5.64 -3.15
CA VAL A 120 1.12 5.52 -2.29
C VAL A 120 -0.14 5.54 -3.14
N LEU A 121 -1.07 4.60 -2.93
CA LEU A 121 -2.42 4.73 -3.48
C LEU A 121 -3.15 5.86 -2.75
N LYS A 122 -3.48 6.92 -3.49
CA LYS A 122 -4.20 8.08 -2.95
C LYS A 122 -5.56 7.65 -2.40
N ASP A 123 -5.93 8.25 -1.26
CA ASP A 123 -7.19 8.00 -0.53
C ASP A 123 -7.39 6.56 -0.01
N GLY A 124 -6.41 5.67 -0.21
CA GLY A 124 -6.39 4.31 0.32
C GLY A 124 -7.54 3.44 -0.19
N VAL A 125 -7.80 2.35 0.54
CA VAL A 125 -8.90 1.44 0.19
C VAL A 125 -10.27 2.07 0.40
N ALA A 126 -10.41 3.04 1.31
CA ALA A 126 -11.67 3.77 1.48
C ALA A 126 -12.00 4.56 0.21
N GLY A 127 -11.01 5.25 -0.37
CA GLY A 127 -11.16 5.94 -1.64
C GLY A 127 -11.52 5.01 -2.80
N TRP A 128 -11.07 3.75 -2.76
CA TRP A 128 -11.41 2.71 -3.73
C TRP A 128 -12.84 2.18 -3.53
N ALA A 129 -13.18 1.75 -2.31
CA ALA A 129 -14.45 1.13 -1.98
C ALA A 129 -15.68 2.06 -2.12
N HIS A 130 -15.47 3.38 -2.06
CA HIS A 130 -16.52 4.38 -2.26
C HIS A 130 -16.62 4.93 -3.70
N ALA A 131 -15.80 4.44 -4.64
CA ALA A 131 -15.72 4.99 -5.99
C ALA A 131 -16.68 4.34 -7.01
N GLY A 132 -17.52 3.39 -6.58
CA GLY A 132 -18.54 2.75 -7.41
C GLY A 132 -18.18 1.35 -7.89
N ASP A 133 -19.07 0.76 -8.69
CA ASP A 133 -19.05 -0.68 -9.01
C ASP A 133 -17.82 -1.11 -9.82
N ASP A 134 -17.28 -0.23 -10.67
CA ASP A 134 -16.04 -0.48 -11.41
C ASP A 134 -14.84 -0.75 -10.48
N TYR A 135 -14.88 -0.21 -9.26
CA TYR A 135 -13.85 -0.40 -8.25
C TYR A 135 -14.18 -1.57 -7.33
N THR A 136 -15.41 -1.65 -6.81
CA THR A 136 -15.80 -2.71 -5.86
C THR A 136 -15.83 -4.09 -6.50
N SER A 137 -16.10 -4.20 -7.80
CA SER A 137 -15.97 -5.46 -8.57
C SER A 137 -14.52 -5.98 -8.66
N LEU A 138 -13.53 -5.11 -8.41
CA LEU A 138 -12.11 -5.43 -8.32
C LEU A 138 -11.63 -5.49 -6.87
N MET A 139 -12.53 -5.74 -5.92
CA MET A 139 -12.18 -6.08 -4.55
C MET A 139 -12.41 -7.57 -4.30
N GLU A 140 -11.52 -8.18 -3.51
CA GLU A 140 -11.68 -9.51 -2.96
C GLU A 140 -12.39 -9.41 -1.61
N GLU A 141 -13.36 -10.29 -1.38
CA GLU A 141 -14.16 -10.35 -0.15
C GLU A 141 -14.87 -9.02 0.19
N TYR A 142 -15.30 -8.29 -0.84
CA TYR A 142 -16.00 -7.02 -0.65
C TYR A 142 -17.26 -7.19 0.22
N ASN A 143 -17.33 -6.40 1.29
CA ASN A 143 -18.49 -6.35 2.17
C ASN A 143 -19.09 -4.93 2.18
N ALA A 144 -20.17 -4.74 1.42
CA ALA A 144 -20.85 -3.45 1.29
C ALA A 144 -21.30 -2.87 2.64
N SER A 145 -21.72 -3.71 3.59
CA SER A 145 -22.20 -3.27 4.90
C SER A 145 -21.10 -2.60 5.73
N THR A 146 -19.86 -3.10 5.64
CA THR A 146 -18.70 -2.49 6.31
C THR A 146 -18.48 -1.06 5.82
N TRP A 147 -18.60 -0.81 4.51
CA TRP A 147 -18.36 0.51 3.93
C TRP A 147 -19.56 1.45 4.09
N ALA A 148 -20.79 0.94 4.09
CA ALA A 148 -21.98 1.74 4.34
C ALA A 148 -21.97 2.39 5.75
N ALA A 149 -21.36 1.71 6.74
CA ALA A 149 -21.23 2.19 8.11
C ALA A 149 -20.12 3.25 8.31
N GLN A 150 -19.25 3.47 7.30
CA GLN A 150 -18.10 4.37 7.39
C GLN A 150 -18.32 5.74 6.69
N LYS A 151 -19.56 6.06 6.34
CA LYS A 151 -19.94 7.35 5.72
C LYS A 151 -19.70 8.55 6.62
#